data_AF-A0A561U1E6-F1
#
_entry.id   AF-A0A561U1E6-F1
#
_cell.length_a   1.000
_cell.length_b   1.000
_cell.length_c   1.000
_cell.angle_alpha   90.00
_cell.angle_beta   90.00
_cell.angle_gamma   90.00
#
_symmetry.space_group_name_H-M   'P 1'
#
loop_
_entity.id
_entity.type
_entity.pdbx_description
1 polymer ?
#
loop_
_entity_poly.entity_id
_entity_poly.type
_entity_poly.pdbx_seq_one_letter_code
_entity_poly.pdbx_strand_id
1 'polypeptide(L)'
;MHPKQEPSFLPLTAGAARNAERAGEVRRCAEAADVTAVGTWAALLGGCDSAERKDLPRRLRALIDATSDYVGPTWWAASAHRRRVAEAQLRINDAVREGDGAEFAEAFVGYDQAIATAVVSVRANVESPTP
;
A
#
# COMPACT_ATOMS: atom_id res chain seq x y z
N MET A 1 -29.15 8.40 4.04
CA MET A 1 -28.00 7.99 4.87
C MET A 1 -26.88 7.58 3.93
N HIS A 2 -25.80 8.34 3.82
CA HIS A 2 -24.60 7.82 3.16
C HIS A 2 -24.04 6.73 4.07
N PRO A 3 -23.67 5.55 3.55
CA PRO A 3 -22.87 4.61 4.34
C PRO A 3 -21.66 5.39 4.85
N LYS A 4 -21.37 5.30 6.15
CA LYS A 4 -20.10 5.80 6.69
C LYS A 4 -19.01 5.02 5.94
N GLN A 5 -18.41 5.64 4.93
CA GLN A 5 -17.22 5.08 4.31
C GLN A 5 -16.18 5.02 5.41
N GLU A 6 -15.79 3.81 5.79
CA GLU A 6 -14.62 3.63 6.60
C GLU A 6 -13.44 4.23 5.83
N PRO A 7 -12.58 5.03 6.47
CA PRO A 7 -11.39 5.54 5.84
C PRO A 7 -10.55 4.37 5.35
N SER A 8 -10.03 4.46 4.14
CA SER A 8 -9.15 3.45 3.54
C SER A 8 -7.96 4.18 2.92
N PHE A 9 -6.78 3.63 3.16
CA PHE A 9 -5.49 4.13 2.70
C PHE A 9 -4.95 3.33 1.51
N LEU A 10 -5.48 2.13 1.24
CA LEU A 10 -5.09 1.28 0.11
C LEU A 10 -6.25 0.92 -0.85
N PRO A 11 -7.17 1.83 -1.19
CA PRO A 11 -8.33 1.50 -2.01
C PRO A 11 -7.95 1.09 -3.44
N LEU A 12 -6.93 1.73 -4.05
CA LEU A 12 -6.50 1.40 -5.41
C LEU A 12 -5.80 0.05 -5.47
N THR A 13 -4.94 -0.23 -4.49
CA THR A 13 -4.22 -1.50 -4.39
C THR A 13 -5.19 -2.66 -4.17
N ALA A 14 -6.13 -2.52 -3.23
CA ALA A 14 -7.16 -3.53 -2.98
C ALA A 14 -8.04 -3.76 -4.23
N GLY A 15 -8.40 -2.70 -4.94
CA GLY A 15 -9.13 -2.79 -6.21
C GLY A 15 -8.33 -3.48 -7.32
N ALA A 16 -7.07 -3.10 -7.52
CA ALA A 16 -6.17 -3.71 -8.50
C ALA A 16 -5.95 -5.19 -8.24
N ALA A 17 -5.69 -5.57 -6.98
CA ALA A 17 -5.49 -6.96 -6.58
C ALA A 17 -6.76 -7.80 -6.71
N ARG A 18 -7.95 -7.22 -6.45
CA ARG A 18 -9.24 -7.90 -6.63
C ARG A 18 -9.50 -8.30 -8.09
N ASN A 19 -9.07 -7.47 -9.04
CA ASN A 19 -9.22 -7.73 -10.47
C ASN A 19 -8.14 -8.65 -11.05
N ALA A 20 -7.16 -9.08 -10.25
CA ALA A 20 -6.09 -9.97 -10.67
C ALA A 20 -6.23 -11.34 -10.00
N GLU A 21 -6.63 -12.37 -10.76
CA GLU A 21 -6.88 -13.72 -10.24
C GLU A 21 -5.71 -14.32 -9.44
N ARG A 22 -4.46 -13.98 -9.79
CA ARG A 22 -3.24 -14.47 -9.13
C ARG A 22 -2.71 -13.54 -8.03
N ALA A 23 -3.34 -12.40 -7.76
CA ALA A 23 -2.89 -11.41 -6.77
C ALA A 23 -3.50 -11.64 -5.37
N GLY A 24 -3.90 -12.87 -5.04
CA GLY A 24 -4.57 -13.19 -3.77
C GLY A 24 -3.74 -12.82 -2.54
N GLU A 25 -2.42 -13.00 -2.59
CA GLU A 25 -1.53 -12.59 -1.50
C GLU A 25 -1.41 -11.08 -1.37
N VAL A 26 -1.24 -10.38 -2.50
CA VAL A 26 -1.21 -8.91 -2.54
C VAL A 26 -2.49 -8.33 -1.94
N ARG A 27 -3.65 -8.92 -2.26
CA ARG A 27 -4.94 -8.50 -1.69
C ARG A 27 -4.95 -8.67 -0.17
N ARG A 28 -4.56 -9.84 0.35
CA ARG A 28 -4.51 -10.11 1.80
C ARG A 28 -3.57 -9.15 2.53
N CYS A 29 -2.38 -8.91 1.98
CA CYS A 29 -1.42 -7.98 2.56
C CYS A 29 -1.92 -6.53 2.51
N ALA A 30 -2.59 -6.13 1.43
CA ALA A 30 -3.17 -4.80 1.29
C ALA A 30 -4.27 -4.56 2.31
N GLU A 31 -5.21 -5.49 2.47
CA GLU A 31 -6.29 -5.40 3.47
C GLU A 31 -5.71 -5.31 4.90
N ALA A 32 -4.70 -6.13 5.23
CA ALA A 32 -4.06 -6.09 6.55
C ALA A 32 -3.29 -4.79 6.81
N ALA A 33 -2.61 -4.26 5.79
CA ALA A 33 -1.92 -2.97 5.88
C ALA A 33 -2.92 -1.80 5.98
N ASP A 34 -4.04 -1.86 5.26
CA ASP A 34 -5.10 -0.85 5.28
C ASP A 34 -5.70 -0.69 6.68
N VAL A 35 -6.11 -1.80 7.30
CA VAL A 35 -6.64 -1.81 8.68
C VAL A 35 -5.63 -1.23 9.67
N THR A 36 -4.36 -1.57 9.52
CA THR A 36 -3.29 -1.08 10.39
C THR A 36 -3.01 0.42 10.16
N ALA A 37 -3.10 0.89 8.92
CA ALA A 37 -2.95 2.29 8.56
C ALA A 37 -4.09 3.14 9.13
N VAL A 38 -5.34 2.63 9.08
CA VAL A 38 -6.51 3.27 9.70
C VAL A 38 -6.33 3.43 11.21
N GLY A 39 -5.94 2.37 11.91
CA GLY A 39 -5.66 2.43 13.35
C GLY A 39 -4.51 3.37 13.69
N THR A 40 -3.45 3.38 12.88
CA THR A 40 -2.31 4.29 13.04
C THR A 40 -2.74 5.74 12.87
N TRP A 41 -3.49 6.06 11.83
CA TRP A 41 -3.96 7.41 11.55
C TRP A 41 -4.90 7.93 12.64
N ALA A 42 -5.85 7.10 13.08
CA ALA A 42 -6.74 7.45 14.19
C ALA A 42 -5.94 7.78 15.46
N ALA A 43 -4.88 7.01 15.74
CA ALA A 43 -3.98 7.28 16.86
C ALA A 43 -3.17 8.58 16.66
N LEU A 44 -2.75 8.92 15.43
CA LEU A 44 -2.09 10.20 15.10
C LEU A 44 -3.02 11.38 15.40
N LEU A 45 -4.26 11.33 14.90
CA LEU A 45 -5.25 12.37 15.16
C LEU A 45 -5.62 12.51 16.64
N GLY A 46 -5.62 11.41 17.38
CA GLY A 46 -5.90 11.38 18.82
C GLY A 46 -4.70 11.67 19.72
N GLY A 47 -3.49 11.86 19.16
CA GLY A 47 -2.25 12.03 19.94
C GLY A 47 -1.89 10.84 20.84
N CYS A 48 -2.42 9.65 20.54
CA CYS A 48 -2.23 8.44 21.35
C CYS A 48 -1.12 7.56 20.78
N ASP A 49 -0.41 6.86 21.66
CA ASP A 49 0.43 5.73 21.26
C ASP A 49 -0.43 4.51 20.98
N SER A 50 -0.13 3.79 19.90
CA SER A 50 -0.89 2.61 19.49
C SER A 50 0.03 1.47 19.06
N ALA A 51 -0.45 0.23 19.20
CA ALA A 51 0.30 -0.95 18.76
C ALA A 51 0.40 -0.98 17.22
N GLU A 52 -0.59 -0.40 16.55
CA GLU A 52 -0.71 -0.27 15.10
C GLU A 52 0.42 0.58 14.53
N ARG A 53 0.82 1.68 15.19
CA ARG A 53 2.01 2.47 14.80
C ARG A 53 3.27 1.61 14.71
N LYS A 54 3.41 0.63 15.62
CA LYS A 54 4.56 -0.29 15.67
C LYS A 54 4.45 -1.42 14.65
N ASP A 55 3.25 -1.88 14.34
CA ASP A 55 3.03 -2.97 13.37
C ASP A 55 3.03 -2.47 11.92
N LEU A 56 2.75 -1.18 11.68
CA LEU A 56 2.61 -0.61 10.34
C LEU A 56 3.83 -0.85 9.44
N PRO A 57 5.09 -0.60 9.86
CA PRO A 57 6.25 -0.87 9.01
C PRO A 57 6.35 -2.33 8.58
N ARG A 58 5.97 -3.27 9.44
CA ARG A 58 5.94 -4.71 9.14
C ARG A 58 4.88 -5.03 8.10
N ARG A 59 3.69 -4.44 8.20
CA ARG A 59 2.60 -4.64 7.23
C ARG A 59 2.95 -4.08 5.85
N LEU A 60 3.55 -2.90 5.80
CA LEU A 60 4.01 -2.30 4.53
C LEU A 60 5.12 -3.13 3.88
N ARG A 61 6.04 -3.71 4.67
CA ARG A 61 7.05 -4.64 4.17
C ARG A 61 6.40 -5.88 3.54
N ALA A 62 5.47 -6.52 4.25
CA ALA A 62 4.79 -7.71 3.74
C ALA A 62 4.04 -7.43 2.43
N LEU A 63 3.41 -6.26 2.29
CA LEU A 63 2.77 -5.85 1.04
C LEU A 63 3.76 -5.66 -0.11
N ILE A 64 4.92 -5.08 0.15
CA ILE A 64 6.00 -4.94 -0.85
C ILE A 64 6.50 -6.30 -1.30
N ASP A 65 6.73 -7.21 -0.36
CA ASP A 65 7.24 -8.55 -0.66
C ASP A 65 6.21 -9.34 -1.49
N ALA A 66 4.93 -9.33 -1.08
CA ALA A 66 3.85 -9.93 -1.87
C ALA A 66 3.71 -9.30 -3.27
N THR A 67 3.88 -7.98 -3.38
CA THR A 67 3.84 -7.29 -4.68
C THR A 67 5.02 -7.72 -5.54
N SER A 68 6.23 -7.77 -4.99
CA SER A 68 7.45 -8.21 -5.67
C SER A 68 7.33 -9.63 -6.21
N ASP A 69 6.79 -10.55 -5.41
CA ASP A 69 6.56 -11.93 -5.81
C ASP A 69 5.51 -12.03 -6.92
N TYR A 70 4.45 -11.23 -6.84
CA TYR A 70 3.39 -11.20 -7.85
C TYR A 70 3.85 -10.62 -9.20
N VAL A 71 4.56 -9.47 -9.19
CA VAL A 71 4.99 -8.80 -10.43
C VAL A 71 6.28 -9.37 -11.02
N GLY A 72 6.97 -10.25 -10.29
CA GLY A 72 8.27 -10.79 -10.63
C GLY A 72 9.41 -10.00 -9.97
N PRO A 73 10.28 -10.62 -9.14
CA PRO A 73 11.31 -9.91 -8.38
C PRO A 73 12.31 -9.14 -9.24
N THR A 74 12.68 -9.68 -10.40
CA THR A 74 13.61 -9.03 -11.34
C THR A 74 13.02 -7.76 -11.93
N TRP A 75 11.75 -7.81 -12.34
CA TRP A 75 11.04 -6.62 -12.86
C TRP A 75 10.85 -5.59 -11.75
N TRP A 76 10.40 -6.04 -10.56
CA TRP A 76 10.22 -5.17 -9.41
C TRP A 76 11.49 -4.42 -9.04
N ALA A 77 12.64 -5.13 -9.01
CA ALA A 77 13.92 -4.55 -8.65
C ALA A 77 14.38 -3.44 -9.61
N ALA A 78 14.06 -3.55 -10.89
CA ALA A 78 14.38 -2.55 -11.91
C ALA A 78 13.28 -1.47 -12.06
N SER A 79 12.12 -1.65 -11.44
CA SER A 79 10.96 -0.78 -11.64
C SER A 79 11.11 0.59 -10.97
N ALA A 80 10.67 1.65 -11.66
CA ALA A 80 10.52 2.97 -11.05
C ALA A 80 9.45 2.98 -9.94
N HIS A 81 8.52 2.01 -9.96
CA HIS A 81 7.49 1.82 -8.93
C HIS A 81 8.10 1.48 -7.58
N ARG A 82 9.10 0.59 -7.53
CA ARG A 82 9.82 0.27 -6.30
C ARG A 82 10.42 1.52 -5.63
N ARG A 83 11.02 2.42 -6.41
CA ARG A 83 11.59 3.67 -5.88
C ARG A 83 10.51 4.57 -5.28
N ARG A 84 9.41 4.78 -6.01
CA ARG A 84 8.26 5.60 -5.53
C ARG A 84 7.65 5.02 -4.25
N VAL A 85 7.54 3.70 -4.17
CA VAL A 85 7.06 3.02 -2.95
C VAL A 85 8.01 3.24 -1.78
N ALA A 86 9.33 3.14 -2.00
CA ALA A 86 10.31 3.38 -0.94
C ALA A 86 10.30 4.84 -0.46
N GLU A 87 10.18 5.80 -1.36
CA GLU A 87 10.04 7.23 -1.04
C GLU A 87 8.76 7.50 -0.24
N ALA A 88 7.61 6.96 -0.67
CA ALA A 88 6.35 7.10 0.05
C ALA A 88 6.40 6.44 1.43
N GLN A 89 7.02 5.25 1.55
CA GLN A 89 7.19 4.56 2.82
C GLN A 89 8.07 5.34 3.80
N LEU A 90 9.12 6.02 3.31
CA LEU A 90 9.93 6.90 4.13
C LEU A 90 9.07 8.03 4.71
N ARG A 91 8.29 8.70 3.87
CA ARG A 91 7.38 9.78 4.31
C ARG A 91 6.32 9.30 5.29
N ILE A 92 5.75 8.11 5.09
CA ILE A 92 4.83 7.50 6.05
C ILE A 92 5.50 7.35 7.42
N ASN A 93 6.74 6.83 7.46
CA ASN A 93 7.45 6.62 8.72
C ASN A 93 7.80 7.96 9.41
N ASP A 94 8.19 8.97 8.64
CA ASP A 94 8.45 10.31 9.17
C ASP A 94 7.19 10.94 9.76
N ALA A 95 6.06 10.87 9.04
CA ALA A 95 4.78 11.35 9.55
C ALA A 95 4.34 10.63 10.84
N VAL A 96 4.56 9.31 10.93
CA VAL A 96 4.30 8.55 12.18
C VAL A 96 5.18 9.03 13.33
N ARG A 97 6.47 9.29 13.07
CA ARG A 97 7.43 9.79 14.07
C ARG A 97 7.07 11.20 14.53
N GLU A 98 6.58 12.04 13.62
CA GLU A 98 6.27 13.45 13.87
C GLU A 98 4.85 13.65 14.43
N GLY A 99 4.00 12.63 14.37
CA GLY A 99 2.61 12.73 14.81
C GLY A 99 1.71 13.39 13.78
N ASP A 100 2.16 13.57 12.55
CA ASP A 100 1.45 14.31 11.51
C ASP A 100 0.46 13.39 10.76
N GLY A 101 -0.81 13.44 11.15
CA GLY A 101 -1.87 12.68 10.49
C GLY A 101 -2.19 13.17 9.07
N ALA A 102 -1.89 14.42 8.72
CA ALA A 102 -2.15 14.97 7.38
C ALA A 102 -1.07 14.51 6.39
N GLU A 103 0.21 14.65 6.76
CA GLU A 103 1.31 14.12 5.95
C GLU A 103 1.24 12.60 5.84
N PHE A 104 0.83 11.90 6.90
CA PHE A 104 0.58 10.46 6.85
C PHE A 104 -0.41 10.11 5.74
N ALA A 105 -1.54 10.81 5.68
CA ALA A 105 -2.57 10.55 4.69
C ALA A 105 -2.10 10.86 3.27
N GLU A 106 -1.40 11.98 3.07
CA GLU A 106 -0.83 12.34 1.77
C GLU A 106 0.20 11.31 1.29
N ALA A 107 1.10 10.86 2.18
CA ALA A 107 2.12 9.87 1.86
C ALA A 107 1.49 8.53 1.45
N PHE A 108 0.37 8.14 2.07
CA PHE A 108 -0.37 6.93 1.69
C PHE A 108 -1.01 7.01 0.31
N VAL A 109 -1.45 8.19 -0.15
CA VAL A 109 -1.97 8.35 -1.54
C VAL A 109 -0.88 7.99 -2.55
N GLY A 110 0.34 8.49 -2.34
CA GLY A 110 1.49 8.16 -3.20
C GLY A 110 1.88 6.69 -3.14
N TYR A 111 1.85 6.10 -1.93
CA TYR A 111 2.14 4.68 -1.72
C TYR A 111 1.13 3.77 -2.43
N ASP A 112 -0.17 4.01 -2.22
CA ASP A 112 -1.27 3.23 -2.81
C ASP A 112 -1.22 3.29 -4.34
N GLN A 113 -1.06 4.50 -4.90
CA GLN A 113 -0.94 4.68 -6.34
C GLN A 113 0.26 3.91 -6.92
N ALA A 114 1.41 3.93 -6.25
CA ALA A 114 2.62 3.28 -6.74
C ALA A 114 2.49 1.75 -6.76
N ILE A 115 1.92 1.16 -5.69
CA ILE A 115 1.67 -0.29 -5.62
C ILE A 115 0.59 -0.70 -6.62
N ALA A 116 -0.56 -0.02 -6.65
CA ALA A 116 -1.65 -0.34 -7.56
C ALA A 116 -1.19 -0.32 -9.03
N THR A 117 -0.40 0.70 -9.41
CA THR A 117 0.15 0.80 -10.77
C THR A 117 1.07 -0.37 -11.09
N ALA A 118 1.91 -0.82 -10.15
CA ALA A 118 2.76 -1.97 -10.36
C ALA A 118 1.95 -3.26 -10.58
N VAL A 119 0.92 -3.48 -9.76
CA VAL A 119 0.01 -4.65 -9.86
C VAL A 119 -0.71 -4.68 -11.21
N VAL A 120 -1.16 -3.52 -11.71
CA VAL A 120 -1.82 -3.43 -13.02
C VAL A 120 -0.83 -3.57 -14.18
N SER A 121 0.38 -3.03 -14.06
CA SER A 121 1.39 -3.04 -15.14
C SER A 121 1.82 -4.45 -15.52
N VAL A 122 1.87 -5.39 -14.57
CA VAL A 122 2.19 -6.78 -14.91
C VAL A 122 1.06 -7.47 -15.68
N ARG A 123 -0.21 -7.10 -15.46
CA ARG A 123 -1.34 -7.65 -16.24
C ARG A 123 -1.23 -7.25 -17.71
N ALA A 124 -0.90 -6.00 -18.00
CA ALA A 124 -0.74 -5.52 -19.38
C ALA A 124 0.37 -6.28 -20.15
N ASN A 125 1.45 -6.67 -19.47
CA ASN A 125 2.52 -7.47 -20.09
C ASN A 125 2.15 -8.95 -20.28
N VAL A 126 1.27 -9.50 -19.45
CA VAL A 126 0.81 -10.90 -19.56
C VAL A 126 -0.34 -11.02 -20.56
N GLU A 127 -1.19 -10.00 -20.69
CA GLU A 127 -2.32 -9.94 -21.64
C GLU A 127 -1.91 -9.42 -23.03
N SER A 128 -0.61 -9.12 -23.25
CA SER A 128 -0.05 -8.82 -24.57
C SER A 128 0.65 -10.07 -25.16
N PRO A 129 -0.08 -11.03 -25.78
CA PRO A 129 0.55 -11.92 -26.73
C PRO A 129 0.89 -11.07 -27.97
N THR A 130 2.18 -10.94 -28.27
CA THR A 130 2.65 -10.34 -29.55
C THR A 130 1.98 -11.03 -30.75
N PRO A 131 1.71 -10.28 -31.85
CA PRO A 131 1.20 -10.86 -33.10
C PRO A 131 2.17 -11.85 -33.74
#